data_AF-A0A947D1D0-F1
#
_entry.id   AF-A0A947D1D0-F1
#
_cell.length_a   1.000
_cell.length_b   1.000
_cell.length_c   1.000
_cell.angle_alpha   90.00
_cell.angle_beta   90.00
_cell.angle_gamma   90.00
#
_symmetry.space_group_name_H-M   'P 1'
#
loop_
_entity.id
_entity.type
_entity.pdbx_description
1 polymer ?
#
loop_
_entity_poly.entity_id
_entity_poly.type
_entity_poly.pdbx_seq_one_letter_code
_entity_poly.pdbx_strand_id
1 'polypeptide(L)'
;MAPKERSRGKEASEERLKERSLEEEKAALSTLAEAGRRRIAAAKTPEALEAVRVQLFGKKGELARFQAVLRSLPPEARPAFGQALNAARSALEAAYGERKAALEAAALEARLAAEAIDVTLPGEPLAPGARHPLSLIIEEIEEIFVSMGYRVAEGPDVEWDRYNFEMLNIPKDHPAREMQDSFYLTEEMLLRTHTSPVQVREMLKMGGKTPLKIICPGNVYRRDTDDATHSHMFTQVEGLVVGEGVRMSDLKGTLEAFARRLFGEGTKIRLRPSYFPFTEPSAEVDVTCHACGGAGCRVCKGTGWLEVLGAGMVHPKVLEAGGYDPERVSGFAFGLGVERIAMIKFGVDDIRQFYLNDARVLRPFAADLAGPPLVTAEAGVPAGGRTAPEETGAGPAAPGLE
;
A
#
# COMPACT_ATOMS: atom_id res chain seq x y z
N MET A 1 54.60 -26.63 96.31
CA MET A 1 53.49 -26.27 95.39
C MET A 1 53.27 -24.77 95.52
N ALA A 2 53.38 -23.99 94.42
CA ALA A 2 52.94 -22.58 94.24
C ALA A 2 53.85 -21.72 93.31
N PRO A 3 54.12 -22.13 92.04
CA PRO A 3 54.38 -21.13 90.99
C PRO A 3 53.46 -21.22 89.76
N LYS A 4 52.63 -22.27 89.61
CA LYS A 4 51.79 -22.47 88.41
C LYS A 4 50.43 -21.75 88.42
N GLU A 5 49.98 -21.20 89.53
CA GLU A 5 48.65 -20.53 89.62
C GLU A 5 48.71 -19.02 89.31
N ARG A 6 49.87 -18.36 89.53
CA ARG A 6 50.03 -16.92 89.25
C ARG A 6 50.21 -16.58 87.76
N SER A 7 50.68 -17.51 86.92
CA SER A 7 50.79 -17.29 85.46
C SER A 7 49.43 -17.40 84.76
N ARG A 8 48.60 -18.37 85.16
CA ARG A 8 47.25 -18.59 84.60
C ARG A 8 46.29 -17.42 84.86
N GLY A 9 46.45 -16.71 85.98
CA GLY A 9 45.63 -15.53 86.31
C GLY A 9 45.98 -14.27 85.52
N LYS A 10 47.25 -14.10 85.09
CA LYS A 10 47.69 -13.00 84.20
C LYS A 10 47.30 -13.25 82.75
N GLU A 11 47.45 -14.48 82.27
CA GLU A 11 47.01 -14.91 80.94
C GLU A 11 45.48 -14.71 80.77
N ALA A 12 44.68 -15.14 81.75
CA ALA A 12 43.22 -14.96 81.74
C ALA A 12 42.75 -13.49 81.92
N SER A 13 43.62 -12.59 82.36
CA SER A 13 43.36 -11.15 82.45
C SER A 13 43.67 -10.43 81.14
N GLU A 14 44.77 -10.80 80.47
CA GLU A 14 45.15 -10.28 79.16
C GLU A 14 44.22 -10.77 78.04
N GLU A 15 43.73 -12.00 78.14
CA GLU A 15 42.75 -12.59 77.21
C GLU A 15 41.41 -11.84 77.27
N ARG A 16 40.91 -11.53 78.48
CA ARG A 16 39.70 -10.71 78.68
C ARG A 16 39.83 -9.26 78.20
N LEU A 17 41.03 -8.68 78.28
CA LEU A 17 41.32 -7.34 77.75
C LEU A 17 41.34 -7.33 76.22
N LYS A 18 41.86 -8.39 75.58
CA LYS A 18 41.84 -8.57 74.12
C LYS A 18 40.42 -8.81 73.59
N GLU A 19 39.60 -9.58 74.32
CA GLU A 19 38.18 -9.79 74.00
C GLU A 19 37.37 -8.49 74.09
N ARG A 20 37.53 -7.68 75.15
CA ARG A 20 36.88 -6.37 75.26
C ARG A 20 37.27 -5.39 74.14
N SER A 21 38.55 -5.35 73.77
CA SER A 21 39.04 -4.51 72.66
C SER A 21 38.47 -4.94 71.30
N LEU A 22 38.25 -6.24 71.09
CA LEU A 22 37.62 -6.77 69.88
C LEU A 22 36.12 -6.42 69.79
N GLU A 23 35.42 -6.48 70.92
CA GLU A 23 34.00 -6.10 71.00
C GLU A 23 33.80 -4.59 70.77
N GLU A 24 34.69 -3.75 71.30
CA GLU A 24 34.68 -2.29 71.08
C GLU A 24 34.88 -1.94 69.60
N GLU A 25 35.82 -2.58 68.91
CA GLU A 25 36.05 -2.38 67.47
C GLU A 25 34.89 -2.92 66.62
N LYS A 26 34.25 -4.02 67.02
CA LYS A 26 33.01 -4.52 66.38
C LYS A 26 31.84 -3.54 66.56
N ALA A 27 31.68 -2.96 67.75
CA ALA A 27 30.65 -1.95 68.03
C ALA A 27 30.88 -0.65 67.24
N ALA A 28 32.14 -0.21 67.14
CA ALA A 28 32.54 0.93 66.31
C ALA A 28 32.27 0.68 64.81
N LEU A 29 32.57 -0.52 64.32
CA LEU A 29 32.26 -0.95 62.95
C LEU A 29 30.75 -0.99 62.68
N SER A 30 29.94 -1.49 63.63
CA SER A 30 28.48 -1.49 63.51
C SER A 30 27.92 -0.06 63.46
N THR A 31 28.44 0.83 64.31
CA THR A 31 28.07 2.25 64.32
C THR A 31 28.40 2.93 62.99
N LEU A 32 29.59 2.65 62.43
CA LEU A 32 29.97 3.12 61.10
C LEU A 32 29.02 2.58 60.02
N ALA A 33 28.67 1.29 60.07
CA ALA A 33 27.78 0.68 59.07
C ALA A 33 26.38 1.32 59.12
N GLU A 34 25.85 1.62 60.30
CA GLU A 34 24.58 2.33 60.44
C GLU A 34 24.67 3.79 59.95
N ALA A 35 25.71 4.53 60.33
CA ALA A 35 25.93 5.89 59.88
C ALA A 35 26.12 5.95 58.36
N GLY A 36 26.86 5.00 57.79
CA GLY A 36 27.07 4.84 56.36
C GLY A 36 25.76 4.57 55.61
N ARG A 37 24.93 3.64 56.11
CA ARG A 37 23.59 3.39 55.55
C ARG A 37 22.71 4.64 55.56
N ARG A 38 22.73 5.42 56.66
CA ARG A 38 21.98 6.69 56.76
C ARG A 38 22.46 7.72 55.75
N ARG A 39 23.78 7.86 55.56
CA ARG A 39 24.37 8.79 54.58
C ARG A 39 24.06 8.39 53.14
N ILE A 40 24.12 7.10 52.83
CA ILE A 40 23.70 6.55 51.54
C ILE A 40 22.23 6.88 51.30
N ALA A 41 21.33 6.58 52.25
CA ALA A 41 19.91 6.87 52.13
C ALA A 41 19.61 8.38 51.95
N ALA A 42 20.39 9.25 52.60
CA ALA A 42 20.22 10.70 52.53
C ALA A 42 20.74 11.34 51.22
N ALA A 43 21.57 10.64 50.43
CA ALA A 43 22.11 11.16 49.19
C ALA A 43 21.00 11.33 48.14
N LYS A 44 20.78 12.57 47.68
CA LYS A 44 19.70 12.93 46.74
C LYS A 44 20.14 13.04 45.29
N THR A 45 21.44 13.10 45.02
CA THR A 45 22.00 13.19 43.66
C THR A 45 23.09 12.14 43.44
N PRO A 46 23.38 11.74 42.19
CA PRO A 46 24.48 10.84 41.87
C PRO A 46 25.83 11.33 42.43
N GLU A 47 26.10 12.64 42.38
CA GLU A 47 27.33 13.25 42.88
C GLU A 47 27.43 13.16 44.40
N ALA A 48 26.31 13.40 45.11
CA ALA A 48 26.25 13.26 46.56
C ALA A 48 26.43 11.80 46.99
N LEU A 49 25.88 10.85 46.23
CA LEU A 49 26.02 9.42 46.49
C LEU A 49 27.46 8.95 46.24
N GLU A 50 28.10 9.44 45.18
CA GLU A 50 29.51 9.17 44.87
C GLU A 50 30.46 9.74 45.93
N ALA A 51 30.18 10.94 46.46
CA ALA A 51 30.94 11.50 47.58
C ALA A 51 30.87 10.61 48.83
N VAL A 52 29.69 10.06 49.15
CA VAL A 52 29.51 9.09 50.25
C VAL A 52 30.28 7.79 49.98
N ARG A 53 30.29 7.29 48.74
CA ARG A 53 31.07 6.11 48.34
C ARG A 53 32.56 6.30 48.60
N VAL A 54 33.12 7.45 48.19
CA VAL A 54 34.54 7.76 48.39
C VAL A 54 34.88 7.87 49.88
N GLN A 55 34.01 8.47 50.69
CA GLN A 55 34.20 8.59 52.14
C GLN A 55 34.17 7.24 52.86
N LEU A 56 33.29 6.32 52.45
CA LEU A 56 33.17 5.00 53.08
C LEU A 56 34.20 3.99 52.55
N PHE A 57 34.33 3.85 51.24
CA PHE A 57 35.09 2.79 50.56
C PHE A 57 36.43 3.23 49.95
N GLY A 58 36.75 4.53 49.98
CA GLY A 58 37.99 5.05 49.39
C GLY A 58 39.25 4.49 50.06
N LYS A 59 40.42 4.69 49.44
CA LYS A 59 41.72 4.22 49.97
C LYS A 59 42.06 4.81 51.36
N LYS A 60 41.53 5.99 51.68
CA LYS A 60 41.60 6.66 53.00
C LYS A 60 40.22 6.74 53.67
N GLY A 61 39.28 5.90 53.23
CA GLY A 61 37.90 5.90 53.70
C GLY A 61 37.76 5.32 55.10
N GLU A 62 36.58 5.50 55.68
CA GLU A 62 36.28 5.11 57.05
C GLU A 62 36.43 3.58 57.27
N LEU A 63 36.14 2.75 56.25
CA LEU A 63 36.37 1.29 56.29
C LEU A 63 37.86 0.91 56.20
N ALA A 64 38.73 1.76 55.65
CA ALA A 64 40.15 1.48 55.51
C ALA A 64 40.85 1.41 56.89
N ARG A 65 40.35 2.18 57.87
CA ARG A 65 40.79 2.11 59.27
C ARG A 65 40.56 0.70 59.84
N PHE A 66 39.38 0.13 59.66
CA PHE A 66 39.04 -1.20 60.18
C PHE A 66 39.80 -2.32 59.44
N GLN A 67 40.16 -2.12 58.17
CA GLN A 67 41.08 -3.03 57.47
C GLN A 67 42.51 -3.00 58.06
N ALA A 68 42.97 -1.84 58.52
CA ALA A 68 44.25 -1.73 59.21
C ALA A 68 44.21 -2.41 60.59
N VAL A 69 43.11 -2.25 61.34
CA VAL A 69 42.87 -2.95 62.62
C VAL A 69 42.88 -4.47 62.41
N LEU A 70 42.24 -5.00 61.36
CA LEU A 70 42.27 -6.43 61.04
C LEU A 70 43.70 -6.98 60.89
N ARG A 71 44.64 -6.18 60.35
CA ARG A 71 46.05 -6.59 60.18
C ARG A 71 46.81 -6.64 61.52
N SER A 72 46.46 -5.78 62.48
CA SER A 72 47.09 -5.72 63.79
C SER A 72 46.53 -6.71 64.82
N LEU A 73 45.42 -7.42 64.52
CA LEU A 73 44.83 -8.40 65.41
C LEU A 73 45.62 -9.72 65.47
N PRO A 74 45.62 -10.43 66.63
CA PRO A 74 46.16 -11.79 66.76
C PRO A 74 45.46 -12.80 65.82
N PRO A 75 46.15 -13.88 65.39
CA PRO A 75 45.59 -14.90 64.51
C PRO A 75 44.23 -15.46 64.95
N GLU A 76 44.01 -15.58 66.25
CA GLU A 76 42.80 -16.16 66.87
C GLU A 76 41.59 -15.22 66.76
N ALA A 77 41.80 -13.90 66.75
CA ALA A 77 40.74 -12.88 66.69
C ALA A 77 40.41 -12.40 65.26
N ARG A 78 41.30 -12.66 64.29
CA ARG A 78 41.14 -12.26 62.88
C ARG A 78 39.88 -12.84 62.20
N PRO A 79 39.50 -14.11 62.37
CA PRO A 79 38.33 -14.68 61.67
C PRO A 79 37.02 -13.97 62.03
N ALA A 80 36.75 -13.78 63.33
CA ALA A 80 35.50 -13.20 63.82
C ALA A 80 35.36 -11.71 63.46
N PHE A 81 36.46 -10.94 63.48
CA PHE A 81 36.45 -9.53 63.07
C PHE A 81 36.41 -9.37 61.55
N GLY A 82 37.14 -10.22 60.81
CA GLY A 82 37.10 -10.24 59.35
C GLY A 82 35.70 -10.57 58.81
N GLN A 83 34.99 -11.50 59.44
CA GLN A 83 33.60 -11.80 59.12
C GLN A 83 32.69 -10.59 59.35
N ALA A 84 32.81 -9.91 60.49
CA ALA A 84 32.04 -8.70 60.80
C ALA A 84 32.34 -7.55 59.81
N LEU A 85 33.61 -7.35 59.45
CA LEU A 85 34.05 -6.34 58.48
C LEU A 85 33.51 -6.62 57.08
N ASN A 86 33.57 -7.87 56.62
CA ASN A 86 33.00 -8.28 55.34
C ASN A 86 31.48 -8.11 55.33
N ALA A 87 30.78 -8.51 56.39
CA ALA A 87 29.33 -8.33 56.50
C ALA A 87 28.93 -6.85 56.47
N ALA A 88 29.62 -5.99 57.22
CA ALA A 88 29.39 -4.55 57.21
C ALA A 88 29.67 -3.93 55.83
N ARG A 89 30.75 -4.35 55.17
CA ARG A 89 31.11 -3.91 53.83
C ARG A 89 30.04 -4.33 52.80
N SER A 90 29.65 -5.60 52.78
CA SER A 90 28.62 -6.10 51.86
C SER A 90 27.27 -5.42 52.09
N ALA A 91 26.88 -5.16 53.34
CA ALA A 91 25.65 -4.43 53.64
C ALA A 91 25.68 -2.97 53.14
N LEU A 92 26.83 -2.30 53.24
CA LEU A 92 26.99 -0.95 52.70
C LEU A 92 27.05 -0.94 51.16
N GLU A 93 27.70 -1.93 50.54
CA GLU A 93 27.77 -2.08 49.08
C GLU A 93 26.37 -2.36 48.50
N ALA A 94 25.57 -3.20 49.17
CA ALA A 94 24.17 -3.45 48.82
C ALA A 94 23.32 -2.18 48.94
N ALA A 95 23.38 -1.48 50.08
CA ALA A 95 22.64 -0.22 50.28
C ALA A 95 23.03 0.86 49.25
N TYR A 96 24.33 0.93 48.90
CA TYR A 96 24.81 1.83 47.86
C TYR A 96 24.24 1.46 46.49
N GLY A 97 24.28 0.18 46.12
CA GLY A 97 23.73 -0.33 44.86
C GLY A 97 22.23 -0.05 44.73
N GLU A 98 21.45 -0.34 45.78
CA GLU A 98 20.02 -0.04 45.84
C GLU A 98 19.74 1.45 45.68
N ARG A 99 20.46 2.31 46.40
CA ARG A 99 20.27 3.76 46.31
C ARG A 99 20.64 4.30 44.93
N LYS A 100 21.74 3.80 44.34
CA LYS A 100 22.17 4.17 43.01
C LYS A 100 21.11 3.82 41.97
N ALA A 101 20.61 2.58 42.00
CA ALA A 101 19.55 2.12 41.11
C ALA A 101 18.27 2.96 41.26
N ALA A 102 17.88 3.32 42.49
CA ALA A 102 16.71 4.17 42.73
C ALA A 102 16.87 5.60 42.15
N LEU A 103 18.06 6.20 42.26
CA LEU A 103 18.33 7.51 41.67
C LEU A 103 18.37 7.46 40.14
N GLU A 104 18.94 6.41 39.56
CA GLU A 104 18.96 6.18 38.11
C GLU A 104 17.54 5.98 37.55
N ALA A 105 16.70 5.20 38.23
CA ALA A 105 15.30 5.01 37.85
C ALA A 105 14.50 6.32 37.93
N ALA A 106 14.65 7.10 38.99
CA ALA A 106 13.97 8.39 39.13
C ALA A 106 14.41 9.40 38.05
N ALA A 107 15.69 9.42 37.70
CA ALA A 107 16.20 10.26 36.62
C ALA A 107 15.67 9.82 35.24
N LEU A 108 15.55 8.51 35.01
CA LEU A 108 14.95 7.97 33.79
C LEU A 108 13.47 8.35 33.67
N GLU A 109 12.68 8.14 34.72
CA GLU A 109 11.25 8.51 34.73
C GLU A 109 11.04 10.01 34.50
N ALA A 110 11.85 10.86 35.14
CA ALA A 110 11.79 12.30 34.90
C ALA A 110 12.13 12.67 33.44
N ARG A 111 13.11 11.97 32.84
CA ARG A 111 13.46 12.16 31.42
C ARG A 111 12.31 11.69 30.51
N LEU A 112 11.74 10.51 30.76
CA LEU A 112 10.62 9.97 29.99
C LEU A 112 9.39 10.88 30.06
N ALA A 113 9.09 11.44 31.23
CA ALA A 113 7.99 12.39 31.41
C ALA A 113 8.24 13.72 30.67
N ALA A 114 9.49 14.19 30.63
CA ALA A 114 9.86 15.40 29.91
C ALA A 114 9.88 15.20 28.38
N GLU A 115 10.22 13.99 27.92
CA GLU A 115 10.22 13.57 26.51
C GLU A 115 8.87 13.02 26.05
N ALA A 116 7.84 13.04 26.91
CA ALA A 116 6.50 12.56 26.56
C ALA A 116 5.90 13.45 25.46
N ILE A 117 5.55 12.82 24.35
CA ILE A 117 4.88 13.45 23.22
C ILE A 117 3.45 12.93 23.08
N ASP A 118 2.59 13.74 22.47
CA ASP A 118 1.26 13.30 22.08
C ASP A 118 1.35 12.44 20.81
N VAL A 119 1.29 11.12 20.99
CA VAL A 119 1.34 10.13 19.90
C VAL A 119 0.07 10.12 19.03
N THR A 120 -0.96 10.89 19.40
CA THR A 120 -2.21 11.00 18.62
C THR A 120 -2.20 12.18 17.65
N LEU A 121 -1.21 13.07 17.75
CA LEU A 121 -1.04 14.15 16.78
C LEU A 121 -0.83 13.56 15.38
N PRO A 122 -1.51 14.10 14.35
CA PRO A 122 -1.22 13.74 12.97
C PRO A 122 0.26 13.98 12.69
N GLY A 123 0.98 12.93 12.31
CA GLY A 123 2.33 13.08 11.77
C GLY A 123 2.31 13.83 10.44
N GLU A 124 3.48 14.17 9.89
CA GLU A 124 3.55 14.68 8.52
C GLU A 124 3.11 13.58 7.55
N PRO A 125 1.96 13.73 6.87
CA PRO A 125 1.47 12.69 5.98
C PRO A 125 2.33 12.69 4.72
N LEU A 126 2.87 11.52 4.38
CA LEU A 126 3.34 11.28 3.01
C LEU A 126 2.09 11.09 2.15
N ALA A 127 1.88 12.00 1.20
CA ALA A 127 0.76 11.86 0.27
C ALA A 127 1.00 10.61 -0.61
N PRO A 128 0.13 9.59 -0.55
CA PRO A 128 0.25 8.46 -1.45
C PRO A 128 0.04 8.92 -2.89
N GLY A 129 0.74 8.29 -3.82
CA GLY A 129 0.44 8.43 -5.24
C GLY A 129 -0.94 7.86 -5.57
N ALA A 130 -1.49 8.25 -6.72
CA ALA A 130 -2.73 7.68 -7.24
C ALA A 130 -2.46 6.96 -8.56
N ARG A 131 -3.10 5.80 -8.74
CA ARG A 131 -3.20 5.19 -10.08
C ARG A 131 -4.25 5.95 -10.89
N HIS A 132 -4.03 6.04 -12.19
CA HIS A 132 -5.01 6.64 -13.08
C HIS A 132 -6.24 5.72 -13.18
N PRO A 133 -7.49 6.26 -13.24
CA PRO A 133 -8.70 5.43 -13.33
C PRO A 133 -8.69 4.44 -14.49
N LEU A 134 -8.14 4.85 -15.64
CA LEU A 134 -8.02 3.96 -16.80
C LEU A 134 -7.04 2.82 -16.54
N SER A 135 -5.91 3.09 -15.86
CA SER A 135 -4.96 2.05 -15.48
C SER A 135 -5.59 1.02 -14.54
N LEU A 136 -6.39 1.46 -13.56
CA LEU A 136 -7.11 0.55 -12.67
C LEU A 136 -8.05 -0.39 -13.44
N ILE A 137 -8.79 0.14 -14.42
CA ILE A 137 -9.68 -0.69 -15.25
C ILE A 137 -8.89 -1.65 -16.14
N ILE A 138 -7.79 -1.19 -16.76
CA ILE A 138 -6.94 -2.04 -17.61
C ILE A 138 -6.38 -3.19 -16.77
N GLU A 139 -5.79 -2.90 -15.61
CA GLU A 139 -5.24 -3.90 -14.68
C GLU A 139 -6.31 -4.91 -14.24
N GLU A 140 -7.53 -4.44 -13.92
CA GLU A 140 -8.64 -5.32 -13.56
C GLU A 140 -9.08 -6.22 -14.71
N ILE A 141 -9.18 -5.68 -15.94
CA ILE A 141 -9.50 -6.49 -17.13
C ILE A 141 -8.40 -7.53 -17.38
N GLU A 142 -7.13 -7.11 -17.29
CA GLU A 142 -5.98 -7.99 -17.43
C GLU A 142 -6.02 -9.14 -16.42
N GLU A 143 -6.23 -8.84 -15.14
CA GLU A 143 -6.32 -9.85 -14.08
C GLU A 143 -7.42 -10.87 -14.38
N ILE A 144 -8.60 -10.42 -14.81
CA ILE A 144 -9.73 -11.29 -15.14
C ILE A 144 -9.36 -12.24 -16.28
N PHE A 145 -8.84 -11.73 -17.40
CA PHE A 145 -8.53 -12.56 -18.56
C PHE A 145 -7.29 -13.44 -18.36
N VAL A 146 -6.26 -12.97 -17.66
CA VAL A 146 -5.10 -13.78 -17.27
C VAL A 146 -5.53 -14.95 -16.39
N SER A 147 -6.48 -14.74 -15.47
CA SER A 147 -7.05 -15.84 -14.67
C SER A 147 -7.78 -16.91 -15.51
N MET A 148 -8.26 -16.55 -16.70
CA MET A 148 -8.86 -17.45 -17.69
C MET A 148 -7.85 -18.06 -18.69
N GLY A 149 -6.56 -17.80 -18.49
CA GLY A 149 -5.46 -18.34 -19.30
C GLY A 149 -5.13 -17.55 -20.57
N TYR A 150 -5.51 -16.27 -20.63
CA TYR A 150 -5.07 -15.35 -21.67
C TYR A 150 -3.68 -14.78 -21.34
N ARG A 151 -2.97 -14.30 -22.35
CA ARG A 151 -1.73 -13.54 -22.19
C ARG A 151 -1.93 -12.10 -22.66
N VAL A 152 -1.25 -11.16 -22.03
CA VAL A 152 -1.22 -9.77 -22.49
C VAL A 152 -0.24 -9.67 -23.68
N ALA A 153 -0.68 -9.04 -24.76
CA ALA A 153 0.12 -8.77 -25.94
C ALA A 153 0.03 -7.30 -26.31
N GLU A 154 1.18 -6.68 -26.56
CA GLU A 154 1.28 -5.27 -26.90
C GLU A 154 1.82 -5.09 -28.32
N GLY A 155 1.54 -3.93 -28.90
CA GLY A 155 2.09 -3.53 -30.20
C GLY A 155 2.13 -2.02 -30.35
N PRO A 156 2.73 -1.54 -31.46
CA PRO A 156 2.99 -0.12 -31.65
C PRO A 156 1.71 0.69 -31.84
N ASP A 157 1.77 1.99 -31.51
CA ASP A 157 0.70 2.95 -31.77
C ASP A 157 0.69 3.40 -33.24
N VAL A 158 1.88 3.58 -33.84
CA VAL A 158 2.04 3.82 -35.28
C VAL A 158 2.06 2.47 -35.99
N GLU A 159 1.13 2.29 -36.92
CA GLU A 159 0.90 1.02 -37.57
C GLU A 159 0.79 1.16 -39.10
N TRP A 160 1.04 0.07 -39.80
CA TRP A 160 0.86 0.00 -41.25
C TRP A 160 -0.61 -0.25 -41.58
N ASP A 161 -1.10 0.42 -42.63
CA ASP A 161 -2.44 0.22 -43.20
C ASP A 161 -2.76 -1.27 -43.43
N ARG A 162 -1.74 -2.03 -43.88
CA ARG A 162 -1.82 -3.48 -44.04
C ARG A 162 -2.29 -4.20 -42.78
N TYR A 163 -1.70 -3.92 -41.61
CA TYR A 163 -2.06 -4.60 -40.36
C TYR A 163 -3.32 -4.00 -39.72
N ASN A 164 -3.51 -2.67 -39.85
CA ASN A 164 -4.64 -1.99 -39.26
C ASN A 164 -5.95 -2.22 -40.01
N PHE A 165 -5.92 -2.63 -41.29
CA PHE A 165 -7.15 -2.75 -42.05
C PHE A 165 -7.16 -3.94 -43.03
N GLU A 166 -6.17 -4.05 -43.91
CA GLU A 166 -6.20 -5.03 -45.00
C GLU A 166 -6.29 -6.48 -44.48
N MET A 167 -5.43 -6.82 -43.52
CA MET A 167 -5.40 -8.13 -42.89
C MET A 167 -6.59 -8.41 -41.97
N LEU A 168 -7.41 -7.38 -41.69
CA LEU A 168 -8.67 -7.46 -40.95
C LEU A 168 -9.88 -7.47 -41.90
N ASN A 169 -9.66 -7.80 -43.18
CA ASN A 169 -10.71 -7.86 -44.20
C ASN A 169 -11.47 -6.54 -44.39
N ILE A 170 -10.80 -5.41 -44.12
CA ILE A 170 -11.34 -4.07 -44.34
C ILE A 170 -10.82 -3.60 -45.71
N PRO A 171 -11.70 -3.39 -46.72
CA PRO A 171 -11.29 -3.01 -48.07
C PRO A 171 -10.90 -1.52 -48.16
N LYS A 172 -10.24 -1.10 -49.25
CA LYS A 172 -9.68 0.27 -49.37
C LYS A 172 -10.74 1.37 -49.43
N ASP A 173 -11.93 1.04 -49.91
CA ASP A 173 -13.10 1.91 -50.03
C ASP A 173 -13.99 1.92 -48.77
N HIS A 174 -13.53 1.31 -47.67
CA HIS A 174 -14.28 1.30 -46.41
C HIS A 174 -14.17 2.67 -45.71
N PRO A 175 -15.28 3.26 -45.20
CA PRO A 175 -15.27 4.58 -44.56
C PRO A 175 -14.21 4.73 -43.45
N ALA A 176 -14.06 3.71 -42.61
CA ALA A 176 -13.04 3.71 -41.54
C ALA A 176 -11.58 3.93 -42.01
N ARG A 177 -11.27 3.69 -43.29
CA ARG A 177 -9.94 3.93 -43.89
C ARG A 177 -9.80 5.33 -44.51
N GLU A 178 -10.89 6.08 -44.60
CA GLU A 178 -10.85 7.42 -45.18
C GLU A 178 -10.01 8.35 -44.30
N MET A 179 -9.27 9.26 -44.94
CA MET A 179 -8.39 10.22 -44.25
C MET A 179 -9.15 11.11 -43.25
N GLN A 180 -10.47 11.26 -43.40
CA GLN A 180 -11.30 12.05 -42.49
C GLN A 180 -11.54 11.36 -41.14
N ASP A 181 -11.45 10.03 -41.08
CA ASP A 181 -11.73 9.22 -39.89
C ASP A 181 -10.45 8.72 -39.20
N SER A 182 -9.35 8.59 -39.96
CA SER A 182 -8.06 8.05 -39.48
C SER A 182 -6.89 9.04 -39.59
N PHE A 183 -5.98 9.02 -38.62
CA PHE A 183 -4.78 9.86 -38.62
C PHE A 183 -3.62 9.21 -39.41
N TYR A 184 -3.56 9.49 -40.72
CA TYR A 184 -2.44 9.07 -41.57
C TYR A 184 -1.19 9.94 -41.38
N LEU A 185 -0.03 9.29 -41.26
CA LEU A 185 1.30 9.93 -41.24
C LEU A 185 1.94 9.93 -42.63
N THR A 186 1.70 8.87 -43.40
CA THR A 186 2.07 8.71 -44.81
C THR A 186 0.93 8.00 -45.54
N GLU A 187 1.09 7.65 -46.82
CA GLU A 187 0.10 6.85 -47.56
C GLU A 187 -0.12 5.43 -46.97
N GLU A 188 0.86 4.90 -46.22
CA GLU A 188 0.85 3.52 -45.73
C GLU A 188 0.95 3.39 -44.21
N MET A 189 1.27 4.48 -43.49
CA MET A 189 1.39 4.51 -42.03
C MET A 189 0.37 5.44 -41.41
N LEU A 190 -0.21 5.02 -40.29
CA LEU A 190 -1.20 5.77 -39.53
C LEU A 190 -1.06 5.51 -38.03
N LEU A 191 -1.73 6.31 -37.22
CA LEU A 191 -2.01 5.94 -35.83
C LEU A 191 -3.13 4.89 -35.81
N ARG A 192 -2.94 3.79 -35.08
CA ARG A 192 -3.91 2.68 -35.06
C ARG A 192 -5.29 3.12 -34.58
N THR A 193 -6.34 2.62 -35.23
CA THR A 193 -7.75 2.95 -34.90
C THR A 193 -8.39 2.00 -33.90
N HIS A 194 -7.71 0.89 -33.66
CA HIS A 194 -8.07 -0.20 -32.76
C HIS A 194 -6.80 -1.04 -32.47
N THR A 195 -6.85 -1.92 -31.49
CA THR A 195 -5.72 -2.79 -31.07
C THR A 195 -5.66 -4.12 -31.85
N SER A 196 -6.60 -4.35 -32.78
CA SER A 196 -6.62 -5.50 -33.69
C SER A 196 -5.33 -5.76 -34.50
N PRO A 197 -4.49 -4.78 -34.88
CA PRO A 197 -3.20 -5.07 -35.53
C PRO A 197 -2.31 -6.00 -34.70
N VAL A 198 -2.37 -5.88 -33.37
CA VAL A 198 -1.62 -6.75 -32.45
C VAL A 198 -2.09 -8.20 -32.59
N GLN A 199 -3.39 -8.43 -32.73
CA GLN A 199 -3.96 -9.75 -32.94
C GLN A 199 -3.40 -10.41 -34.21
N VAL A 200 -3.36 -9.68 -35.33
CA VAL A 200 -2.79 -10.16 -36.59
C VAL A 200 -1.31 -10.49 -36.45
N ARG A 201 -0.54 -9.62 -35.78
CA ARG A 201 0.89 -9.85 -35.54
C ARG A 201 1.14 -11.08 -34.68
N GLU A 202 0.35 -11.29 -33.63
CA GLU A 202 0.45 -12.48 -32.79
C GLU A 202 0.02 -13.75 -33.52
N MET A 203 -1.00 -13.68 -34.37
CA MET A 203 -1.37 -14.79 -35.24
C MET A 203 -0.21 -15.21 -36.16
N LEU A 204 0.41 -14.25 -36.85
CA LEU A 204 1.57 -14.50 -37.70
C LEU A 204 2.77 -15.06 -36.93
N LYS A 205 3.06 -14.53 -35.73
CA LYS A 205 4.15 -15.01 -34.87
C LYS A 205 3.92 -16.46 -34.42
N MET A 206 2.68 -16.84 -34.14
CA MET A 206 2.34 -18.22 -33.76
C MET A 206 2.47 -19.19 -34.94
N GLY A 207 2.35 -18.72 -36.18
CA GLY A 207 2.53 -19.53 -37.39
C GLY A 207 1.55 -20.71 -37.45
N GLY A 208 0.27 -20.47 -37.16
CA GLY A 208 -0.78 -21.48 -37.17
C GLY A 208 -0.85 -22.37 -35.92
N LYS A 209 0.03 -22.18 -34.93
CA LYS A 209 0.00 -22.94 -33.67
C LYS A 209 -1.19 -22.54 -32.80
N THR A 210 -1.89 -23.52 -32.23
CA THR A 210 -3.02 -23.33 -31.31
C THR A 210 -2.72 -23.92 -29.93
N PRO A 211 -3.42 -23.47 -28.87
CA PRO A 211 -4.34 -22.33 -28.84
C PRO A 211 -3.61 -20.99 -28.76
N LEU A 212 -4.14 -19.96 -29.43
CA LEU A 212 -3.79 -18.56 -29.19
C LEU A 212 -4.88 -17.93 -28.34
N LYS A 213 -4.53 -17.43 -27.15
CA LYS A 213 -5.42 -16.66 -26.26
C LYS A 213 -4.70 -15.41 -25.78
N ILE A 214 -5.14 -14.26 -26.26
CA ILE A 214 -4.50 -12.97 -25.93
C ILE A 214 -5.51 -11.89 -25.64
N ILE A 215 -5.11 -10.93 -24.83
CA ILE A 215 -5.71 -9.61 -24.76
C ILE A 215 -4.68 -8.55 -25.15
N CYS A 216 -5.15 -7.46 -25.75
CA CYS A 216 -4.37 -6.41 -26.34
C CYS A 216 -4.86 -5.06 -25.80
N PRO A 217 -4.41 -4.64 -24.61
CA PRO A 217 -4.63 -3.29 -24.13
C PRO A 217 -3.79 -2.29 -24.93
N GLY A 218 -4.33 -1.11 -25.22
CA GLY A 218 -3.57 -0.09 -25.92
C GLY A 218 -4.36 1.16 -26.29
N ASN A 219 -3.63 2.26 -26.49
CA ASN A 219 -4.19 3.51 -26.98
C ASN A 219 -4.53 3.42 -28.46
N VAL A 220 -5.64 4.00 -28.85
CA VAL A 220 -6.15 4.03 -30.21
C VAL A 220 -6.58 5.45 -30.54
N TYR A 221 -6.60 5.76 -31.83
CA TYR A 221 -6.70 7.11 -32.31
C TYR A 221 -7.75 7.20 -33.41
N ARG A 222 -8.65 8.17 -33.30
CA ARG A 222 -9.71 8.42 -34.29
C ARG A 222 -9.89 9.92 -34.47
N ARG A 223 -10.24 10.35 -35.67
CA ARG A 223 -10.50 11.77 -35.96
C ARG A 223 -11.89 12.21 -35.49
N ASP A 224 -12.27 11.84 -34.27
CA ASP A 224 -13.52 12.24 -33.67
C ASP A 224 -13.41 13.66 -33.10
N THR A 225 -14.52 14.38 -33.05
CA THR A 225 -14.58 15.68 -32.38
C THR A 225 -14.61 15.45 -30.87
N ASP A 226 -13.68 16.05 -30.14
CA ASP A 226 -13.65 15.94 -28.67
C ASP A 226 -14.95 16.49 -28.06
N ASP A 227 -15.73 15.61 -27.45
CA ASP A 227 -16.97 15.93 -26.75
C ASP A 227 -17.08 15.14 -25.43
N ALA A 228 -18.25 15.10 -24.79
CA ALA A 228 -18.41 14.40 -23.51
C ALA A 228 -18.27 12.86 -23.62
N THR A 229 -18.34 12.32 -24.83
CA THR A 229 -18.37 10.87 -25.12
C THR A 229 -17.30 10.41 -26.10
N HIS A 230 -16.67 11.33 -26.83
CA HIS A 230 -15.63 11.05 -27.82
C HIS A 230 -14.33 11.79 -27.49
N SER A 231 -13.21 11.15 -27.74
CA SER A 231 -11.90 11.77 -27.74
C SER A 231 -11.06 11.25 -28.91
N HIS A 232 -10.20 12.12 -29.45
CA HIS A 232 -9.28 11.77 -30.53
C HIS A 232 -8.27 10.66 -30.17
N MET A 233 -8.02 10.45 -28.88
CA MET A 233 -7.26 9.34 -28.32
C MET A 233 -8.06 8.70 -27.19
N PHE A 234 -8.17 7.38 -27.20
CA PHE A 234 -8.77 6.62 -26.11
C PHE A 234 -8.14 5.23 -26.00
N THR A 235 -8.45 4.48 -24.97
CA THR A 235 -7.85 3.17 -24.72
C THR A 235 -8.85 2.06 -25.02
N GLN A 236 -8.40 1.05 -25.75
CA GLN A 236 -9.15 -0.18 -25.96
C GLN A 236 -8.44 -1.37 -25.33
N VAL A 237 -9.24 -2.36 -24.97
CA VAL A 237 -8.76 -3.72 -24.75
C VAL A 237 -9.51 -4.61 -25.72
N GLU A 238 -8.76 -5.29 -26.57
CA GLU A 238 -9.31 -6.35 -27.40
C GLU A 238 -8.84 -7.72 -26.95
N GLY A 239 -9.62 -8.75 -27.21
CA GLY A 239 -9.23 -10.13 -26.98
C GLY A 239 -9.41 -10.98 -28.22
N LEU A 240 -8.55 -11.99 -28.35
CA LEU A 240 -8.59 -12.98 -29.41
C LEU A 240 -8.40 -14.38 -28.82
N VAL A 241 -9.24 -15.31 -29.25
CA VAL A 241 -9.05 -16.75 -29.08
C VAL A 241 -9.06 -17.43 -30.45
N VAL A 242 -8.05 -18.22 -30.75
CA VAL A 242 -8.01 -19.11 -31.91
C VAL A 242 -7.62 -20.52 -31.47
N GLY A 243 -8.39 -21.51 -31.88
CA GLY A 243 -8.19 -22.91 -31.50
C GLY A 243 -9.07 -23.87 -32.31
N GLU A 244 -8.88 -25.16 -32.08
CA GLU A 244 -9.75 -26.17 -32.68
C GLU A 244 -11.10 -26.19 -31.96
N GLY A 245 -12.20 -26.12 -32.73
CA GLY A 245 -13.55 -26.29 -32.20
C GLY A 245 -14.09 -25.14 -31.34
N VAL A 246 -13.52 -23.94 -31.44
CA VAL A 246 -14.01 -22.72 -30.75
C VAL A 246 -15.35 -22.28 -31.34
N ARG A 247 -16.34 -22.02 -30.48
CA ARG A 247 -17.73 -21.73 -30.87
C ARG A 247 -18.21 -20.39 -30.31
N MET A 248 -19.30 -19.88 -30.89
CA MET A 248 -20.01 -18.70 -30.38
C MET A 248 -20.49 -18.87 -28.93
N SER A 249 -20.78 -20.11 -28.50
CA SER A 249 -21.10 -20.43 -27.10
C SER A 249 -19.93 -20.14 -26.16
N ASP A 250 -18.69 -20.35 -26.62
CA ASP A 250 -17.48 -20.09 -25.83
C ASP A 250 -17.24 -18.58 -25.70
N LEU A 251 -17.46 -17.82 -26.79
CA LEU A 251 -17.48 -16.36 -26.75
C LEU A 251 -18.50 -15.86 -25.71
N LYS A 252 -19.75 -16.32 -25.82
CA LYS A 252 -20.81 -15.92 -24.90
C LYS A 252 -20.47 -16.25 -23.44
N GLY A 253 -20.01 -17.47 -23.17
CA GLY A 253 -19.63 -17.89 -21.82
C GLY A 253 -18.46 -17.07 -21.25
N THR A 254 -17.46 -16.76 -22.08
CA THR A 254 -16.33 -15.91 -21.71
C THR A 254 -16.77 -14.51 -21.34
N LEU A 255 -17.62 -13.89 -22.18
CA LEU A 255 -18.14 -12.54 -21.93
C LEU A 255 -19.10 -12.48 -20.73
N GLU A 256 -19.87 -13.54 -20.48
CA GLU A 256 -20.71 -13.65 -19.27
C GLU A 256 -19.84 -13.70 -18.01
N ALA A 257 -18.79 -14.51 -18.01
CA ALA A 257 -17.85 -14.60 -16.89
C ALA A 257 -17.13 -13.27 -16.65
N PHE A 258 -16.64 -12.64 -17.73
CA PHE A 258 -16.02 -11.31 -17.67
C PHE A 258 -16.96 -10.25 -17.10
N ALA A 259 -18.19 -10.15 -17.62
CA ALA A 259 -19.15 -9.15 -17.18
C ALA A 259 -19.54 -9.33 -15.70
N ARG A 260 -19.70 -10.58 -15.23
CA ARG A 260 -19.96 -10.86 -13.80
C ARG A 260 -18.80 -10.48 -12.92
N ARG A 261 -17.56 -10.73 -13.36
CA ARG A 261 -16.38 -10.43 -12.55
C ARG A 261 -16.12 -8.93 -12.47
N LEU A 262 -16.37 -8.19 -13.55
CA LEU A 262 -16.12 -6.75 -13.65
C LEU A 262 -17.23 -5.90 -13.01
N PHE A 263 -18.51 -6.26 -13.22
CA PHE A 263 -19.68 -5.49 -12.79
C PHE A 263 -20.50 -6.13 -11.66
N GLY A 264 -20.16 -7.36 -11.24
CA GLY A 264 -20.80 -8.11 -10.16
C GLY A 264 -21.66 -9.29 -10.63
N GLU A 265 -21.84 -10.28 -9.76
CA GLU A 265 -22.46 -11.59 -10.04
C GLU A 265 -23.86 -11.55 -10.70
N GLY A 266 -24.63 -10.48 -10.43
CA GLY A 266 -25.96 -10.30 -11.00
C GLY A 266 -25.97 -9.85 -12.47
N THR A 267 -24.82 -9.52 -13.04
CA THR A 267 -24.71 -8.96 -14.39
C THR A 267 -25.03 -10.00 -15.45
N LYS A 268 -25.95 -9.63 -16.35
CA LYS A 268 -26.32 -10.40 -17.54
C LYS A 268 -25.86 -9.68 -18.79
N ILE A 269 -25.55 -10.44 -19.83
CA ILE A 269 -25.23 -9.90 -21.15
C ILE A 269 -26.38 -10.15 -22.14
N ARG A 270 -26.46 -9.30 -23.16
CA ARG A 270 -27.35 -9.44 -24.31
C ARG A 270 -26.53 -9.26 -25.58
N LEU A 271 -26.51 -10.28 -26.44
CA LEU A 271 -25.87 -10.22 -27.75
C LEU A 271 -26.91 -9.77 -28.77
N ARG A 272 -26.64 -8.65 -29.46
CA ARG A 272 -27.44 -8.17 -30.59
C ARG A 272 -26.63 -8.37 -31.87
N PRO A 273 -27.22 -8.89 -32.96
CA PRO A 273 -26.52 -8.96 -34.24
C PRO A 273 -26.01 -7.58 -34.64
N SER A 274 -24.76 -7.53 -35.10
CA SER A 274 -24.12 -6.33 -35.65
C SER A 274 -23.24 -6.74 -36.84
N TYR A 275 -22.41 -5.84 -37.34
CA TYR A 275 -21.51 -6.10 -38.47
C TYR A 275 -20.12 -5.52 -38.19
N PHE A 276 -19.11 -6.38 -38.29
CA PHE A 276 -17.70 -5.98 -38.34
C PHE A 276 -17.01 -6.77 -39.46
N PRO A 277 -16.23 -6.13 -40.35
CA PRO A 277 -15.62 -6.82 -41.50
C PRO A 277 -14.70 -8.00 -41.13
N PHE A 278 -14.15 -8.00 -39.92
CA PHE A 278 -13.24 -9.02 -39.40
C PHE A 278 -13.93 -10.14 -38.61
N THR A 279 -15.25 -10.12 -38.42
CA THR A 279 -15.99 -11.18 -37.74
C THR A 279 -17.29 -11.58 -38.45
N GLU A 280 -17.60 -12.88 -38.45
CA GLU A 280 -18.86 -13.43 -38.96
C GLU A 280 -19.19 -14.77 -38.28
N PRO A 281 -20.29 -14.90 -37.51
CA PRO A 281 -21.25 -13.85 -37.16
C PRO A 281 -20.69 -12.80 -36.18
N SER A 282 -21.18 -11.58 -36.31
CA SER A 282 -20.86 -10.41 -35.48
C SER A 282 -21.97 -10.06 -34.48
N ALA A 283 -21.60 -9.53 -33.31
CA ALA A 283 -22.53 -9.10 -32.28
C ALA A 283 -22.03 -7.87 -31.50
N GLU A 284 -22.94 -6.95 -31.19
CA GLU A 284 -22.78 -5.99 -30.10
C GLU A 284 -23.24 -6.63 -28.79
N VAL A 285 -22.57 -6.26 -27.70
CA VAL A 285 -22.84 -6.83 -26.39
C VAL A 285 -23.21 -5.73 -25.41
N ASP A 286 -24.44 -5.84 -24.92
CA ASP A 286 -24.94 -4.99 -23.86
C ASP A 286 -24.87 -5.73 -22.52
N VAL A 287 -24.55 -5.01 -21.44
CA VAL A 287 -24.65 -5.49 -20.06
C VAL A 287 -25.86 -4.89 -19.37
N THR A 288 -26.41 -5.60 -18.39
CA THR A 288 -27.46 -5.04 -17.54
C THR A 288 -26.91 -3.84 -16.78
N CYS A 289 -27.67 -2.76 -16.71
CA CYS A 289 -27.21 -1.53 -16.07
C CYS A 289 -26.97 -1.74 -14.57
N HIS A 290 -25.71 -1.65 -14.13
CA HIS A 290 -25.33 -1.85 -12.72
C HIS A 290 -26.05 -0.86 -11.77
N ALA A 291 -26.35 0.36 -12.24
CA ALA A 291 -26.99 1.39 -11.43
C ALA A 291 -28.47 1.10 -11.10
N CYS A 292 -29.18 0.31 -11.92
CA CYS A 292 -30.61 0.03 -11.72
C CYS A 292 -30.98 -1.45 -11.78
N GLY A 293 -30.00 -2.35 -11.93
CA GLY A 293 -30.24 -3.79 -12.08
C GLY A 293 -31.09 -4.16 -13.31
N GLY A 294 -31.21 -3.26 -14.29
CA GLY A 294 -32.05 -3.46 -15.47
C GLY A 294 -33.45 -2.82 -15.42
N ALA A 295 -33.81 -2.13 -14.33
CA ALA A 295 -35.13 -1.47 -14.22
C ALA A 295 -35.30 -0.25 -15.16
N GLY A 296 -34.20 0.32 -15.65
CA GLY A 296 -34.19 1.57 -16.43
C GLY A 296 -33.88 2.79 -15.56
N CYS A 297 -32.90 3.60 -15.96
CA CYS A 297 -32.53 4.84 -15.28
C CYS A 297 -31.88 5.83 -16.26
N ARG A 298 -31.45 7.00 -15.76
CA ARG A 298 -30.77 8.03 -16.56
C ARG A 298 -29.51 7.50 -17.26
N VAL A 299 -28.73 6.64 -16.59
CA VAL A 299 -27.47 6.09 -17.12
C VAL A 299 -27.69 5.24 -18.36
N CYS A 300 -28.69 4.37 -18.36
CA CYS A 300 -29.03 3.51 -19.50
C CYS A 300 -30.14 4.09 -20.40
N LYS A 301 -30.47 5.38 -20.23
CA LYS A 301 -31.55 6.07 -20.98
C LYS A 301 -32.88 5.30 -20.93
N GLY A 302 -33.19 4.69 -19.78
CA GLY A 302 -34.42 3.93 -19.55
C GLY A 302 -34.45 2.52 -20.14
N THR A 303 -33.41 2.07 -20.85
CA THR A 303 -33.43 0.76 -21.53
C THR A 303 -33.16 -0.43 -20.60
N GLY A 304 -32.50 -0.18 -19.46
CA GLY A 304 -31.98 -1.24 -18.58
C GLY A 304 -30.66 -1.87 -19.07
N TRP A 305 -30.17 -1.50 -20.25
CA TRP A 305 -29.00 -2.08 -20.90
C TRP A 305 -27.96 -1.01 -21.24
N LEU A 306 -26.69 -1.38 -21.17
CA LEU A 306 -25.56 -0.54 -21.54
C LEU A 306 -24.71 -1.28 -22.55
N GLU A 307 -24.59 -0.75 -23.76
CA GLU A 307 -23.61 -1.22 -24.73
C GLU A 307 -22.19 -0.98 -24.18
N VAL A 308 -21.37 -2.03 -24.19
CA VAL A 308 -20.01 -1.98 -23.61
C VAL A 308 -18.93 -2.52 -24.55
N LEU A 309 -19.27 -3.42 -25.48
CA LEU A 309 -18.28 -4.03 -26.36
C LEU A 309 -18.87 -4.58 -27.66
N GLY A 310 -18.04 -4.68 -28.70
CA GLY A 310 -18.30 -5.44 -29.91
C GLY A 310 -17.58 -6.78 -29.87
N ALA A 311 -18.15 -7.82 -30.48
CA ALA A 311 -17.57 -9.15 -30.51
C ALA A 311 -18.05 -9.98 -31.72
N GLY A 312 -17.40 -11.10 -31.99
CA GLY A 312 -17.86 -12.03 -33.01
C GLY A 312 -16.90 -13.19 -33.24
N MET A 313 -17.32 -14.13 -34.09
CA MET A 313 -16.44 -15.20 -34.55
C MET A 313 -15.50 -14.65 -35.62
N VAL A 314 -14.20 -14.93 -35.54
CA VAL A 314 -13.20 -14.38 -36.47
C VAL A 314 -13.52 -14.84 -37.89
N HIS A 315 -13.55 -13.89 -38.82
CA HIS A 315 -13.87 -14.16 -40.22
C HIS A 315 -12.78 -15.04 -40.86
N PRO A 316 -13.12 -16.04 -41.71
CA PRO A 316 -12.14 -16.94 -42.33
C PRO A 316 -10.96 -16.25 -43.02
N LYS A 317 -11.22 -15.19 -43.80
CA LYS A 317 -10.18 -14.36 -44.44
C LYS A 317 -9.16 -13.76 -43.46
N VAL A 318 -9.57 -13.45 -42.23
CA VAL A 318 -8.68 -12.90 -41.20
C VAL A 318 -7.82 -14.01 -40.60
N LEU A 319 -8.38 -15.22 -40.42
CA LEU A 319 -7.61 -16.40 -40.02
C LEU A 319 -6.55 -16.75 -41.07
N GLU A 320 -6.93 -16.77 -42.35
CA GLU A 320 -6.02 -17.01 -43.48
C GLU A 320 -4.90 -15.96 -43.52
N ALA A 321 -5.24 -14.67 -43.42
CA ALA A 321 -4.27 -13.59 -43.36
C ALA A 321 -3.33 -13.73 -42.15
N GLY A 322 -3.83 -14.24 -41.02
CA GLY A 322 -3.07 -14.54 -39.82
C GLY A 322 -2.22 -15.82 -39.88
N GLY A 323 -2.26 -16.58 -40.98
CA GLY A 323 -1.50 -17.82 -41.16
C GLY A 323 -2.15 -19.07 -40.56
N TYR A 324 -3.48 -19.05 -40.37
CA TYR A 324 -4.27 -20.19 -39.92
C TYR A 324 -5.15 -20.75 -41.03
N ASP A 325 -5.44 -22.05 -40.96
CA ASP A 325 -6.36 -22.74 -41.86
C ASP A 325 -7.78 -22.70 -41.26
N PRO A 326 -8.72 -21.94 -41.84
CA PRO A 326 -10.08 -21.77 -41.30
C PRO A 326 -10.93 -23.05 -41.34
N GLU A 327 -10.52 -24.07 -42.11
CA GLU A 327 -11.18 -25.38 -42.09
C GLU A 327 -10.77 -26.21 -40.86
N ARG A 328 -9.63 -25.88 -40.24
CA ARG A 328 -9.08 -26.61 -39.08
C ARG A 328 -9.31 -25.90 -37.76
N VAL A 329 -9.32 -24.57 -37.79
CA VAL A 329 -9.44 -23.75 -36.58
C VAL A 329 -10.57 -22.75 -36.73
N SER A 330 -11.12 -22.37 -35.58
CA SER A 330 -12.04 -21.27 -35.45
C SER A 330 -11.59 -20.37 -34.31
N GLY A 331 -12.19 -19.20 -34.21
CA GLY A 331 -11.84 -18.25 -33.16
C GLY A 331 -12.92 -17.24 -32.92
N PHE A 332 -12.82 -16.53 -31.80
CA PHE A 332 -13.63 -15.34 -31.54
C PHE A 332 -12.74 -14.19 -31.12
N ALA A 333 -13.22 -12.98 -31.37
CA ALA A 333 -12.61 -11.75 -30.90
C ALA A 333 -13.66 -10.84 -30.25
N PHE A 334 -13.20 -9.94 -29.41
CA PHE A 334 -14.01 -8.89 -28.80
C PHE A 334 -13.18 -7.63 -28.58
N GLY A 335 -13.83 -6.49 -28.47
CA GLY A 335 -13.19 -5.20 -28.26
C GLY A 335 -14.07 -4.27 -27.44
N LEU A 336 -13.47 -3.62 -26.44
CA LEU A 336 -14.15 -2.73 -25.51
C LEU A 336 -13.34 -1.46 -25.28
N GLY A 337 -14.04 -0.34 -25.04
CA GLY A 337 -13.42 0.92 -24.65
C GLY A 337 -13.25 1.00 -23.13
N VAL A 338 -12.03 1.28 -22.67
CA VAL A 338 -11.70 1.34 -21.24
C VAL A 338 -12.41 2.52 -20.58
N GLU A 339 -12.45 3.67 -21.25
CA GLU A 339 -13.10 4.88 -20.77
C GLU A 339 -14.58 4.64 -20.55
N ARG A 340 -15.25 3.93 -21.48
CA ARG A 340 -16.67 3.60 -21.35
C ARG A 340 -16.93 2.80 -20.07
N ILE A 341 -16.07 1.83 -19.76
CA ILE A 341 -16.15 1.04 -18.53
C ILE A 341 -15.87 1.91 -17.31
N ALA A 342 -14.83 2.74 -17.34
CA ALA A 342 -14.48 3.64 -16.25
C ALA A 342 -15.60 4.65 -15.94
N MET A 343 -16.22 5.23 -16.97
CA MET A 343 -17.38 6.12 -16.84
C MET A 343 -18.55 5.43 -16.15
N ILE A 344 -18.85 4.19 -16.55
CA ILE A 344 -19.92 3.39 -15.94
C ILE A 344 -19.57 3.08 -14.47
N LYS A 345 -18.37 2.57 -14.20
CA LYS A 345 -17.98 2.10 -12.86
C LYS A 345 -17.81 3.21 -11.84
N PHE A 346 -17.24 4.34 -12.28
CA PHE A 346 -16.91 5.47 -11.41
C PHE A 346 -17.92 6.62 -11.49
N GLY A 347 -18.92 6.54 -12.37
CA GLY A 347 -19.95 7.57 -12.53
C GLY A 347 -19.42 8.87 -13.17
N VAL A 348 -18.39 8.77 -14.02
CA VAL A 348 -17.84 9.92 -14.77
C VAL A 348 -18.72 10.17 -16.00
N ASP A 349 -19.13 11.41 -16.20
CA ASP A 349 -20.07 11.82 -17.24
C ASP A 349 -19.40 12.40 -18.50
N ASP A 350 -18.13 12.74 -18.41
CA ASP A 350 -17.36 13.35 -19.50
C ASP A 350 -15.99 12.67 -19.65
N ILE A 351 -15.78 12.01 -20.79
CA ILE A 351 -14.54 11.29 -21.11
C ILE A 351 -13.28 12.18 -20.99
N ARG A 352 -13.41 13.48 -21.27
CA ARG A 352 -12.28 14.41 -21.27
C ARG A 352 -11.67 14.58 -19.89
N GLN A 353 -12.43 14.31 -18.82
CA GLN A 353 -11.93 14.36 -17.44
C GLN A 353 -10.76 13.40 -17.20
N PHE A 354 -10.65 12.30 -17.97
CA PHE A 354 -9.50 11.39 -17.88
C PHE A 354 -8.22 12.00 -18.45
N TYR A 355 -8.29 12.88 -19.45
CA TYR A 355 -7.09 13.43 -20.10
C TYR A 355 -6.71 14.83 -19.60
N LEU A 356 -7.65 15.55 -18.97
CA LEU A 356 -7.36 16.83 -18.31
C LEU A 356 -6.42 16.68 -17.11
N ASN A 357 -6.31 15.47 -16.54
CA ASN A 357 -5.45 15.16 -15.40
C ASN A 357 -5.69 16.08 -14.19
N ASP A 358 -6.95 16.43 -13.94
CA ASP A 358 -7.31 17.25 -12.78
C ASP A 358 -7.08 16.49 -11.48
N ALA A 359 -6.16 16.98 -10.64
CA ALA A 359 -5.82 16.35 -9.37
C ALA A 359 -7.03 16.12 -8.45
N ARG A 360 -8.12 16.90 -8.58
CA ARG A 360 -9.36 16.73 -7.80
C ARG A 360 -10.16 15.52 -8.25
N VAL A 361 -10.11 15.19 -9.55
CA VAL A 361 -10.75 14.00 -10.13
C VAL A 361 -9.91 12.76 -9.83
N LEU A 362 -8.57 12.90 -9.81
CA LEU A 362 -7.66 11.78 -9.57
C LEU A 362 -7.48 11.44 -8.07
N ARG A 363 -7.60 12.42 -7.17
CA ARG A 363 -7.37 12.23 -5.72
C ARG A 363 -8.23 11.13 -5.07
N PRO A 364 -9.52 10.95 -5.39
CA PRO A 364 -10.31 9.84 -4.86
C PRO A 364 -9.71 8.45 -5.14
N PHE A 365 -8.93 8.32 -6.22
CA PHE A 365 -8.26 7.07 -6.61
C PHE A 365 -6.88 6.88 -5.94
N ALA A 366 -6.44 7.82 -5.10
CA ALA A 366 -5.20 7.71 -4.32
C ALA A 366 -5.33 6.75 -3.12
N ALA A 367 -6.55 6.46 -2.68
CA ALA A 367 -6.84 5.75 -1.42
C ALA A 367 -6.90 4.22 -1.60
N ASP A 368 -5.93 3.65 -2.31
CA ASP A 368 -5.92 2.25 -2.71
C ASP A 368 -5.46 1.30 -1.57
N LEU A 369 -6.25 1.26 -0.49
CA LEU A 369 -6.26 0.15 0.48
C LEU A 369 -7.66 -0.47 0.66
N ALA A 370 -8.71 0.07 0.04
CA ALA A 370 -10.09 -0.45 0.18
C ALA A 370 -10.84 -0.67 -1.15
N GLY A 371 -10.19 -0.47 -2.30
CA GLY A 371 -10.83 -0.47 -3.61
C GLY A 371 -11.68 0.80 -3.85
N PRO A 372 -11.91 1.18 -5.12
CA PRO A 372 -12.70 2.36 -5.43
C PRO A 372 -14.15 2.15 -4.95
N PRO A 373 -14.79 3.16 -4.32
CA PRO A 373 -16.19 3.05 -3.97
C PRO A 373 -17.01 2.89 -5.26
N LEU A 374 -17.69 1.75 -5.39
CA LEU A 374 -18.82 1.66 -6.32
C LEU A 374 -19.79 2.77 -5.93
N VAL A 375 -19.98 3.75 -6.81
CA VAL A 375 -20.97 4.79 -6.59
C VAL A 375 -22.35 4.12 -6.66
N THR A 376 -22.89 3.76 -5.50
CA THR A 376 -24.31 3.41 -5.36
C THR A 376 -25.12 4.65 -5.68
N ALA A 377 -26.23 4.48 -6.40
CA ALA A 377 -27.07 5.54 -6.97
C ALA A 377 -27.60 6.62 -5.99
N GLU A 378 -27.27 6.54 -4.70
CA GLU A 378 -27.65 7.49 -3.65
C GLU A 378 -26.57 8.56 -3.35
N ALA A 379 -25.33 8.37 -3.78
CA ALA A 379 -24.27 9.37 -3.59
C ALA A 379 -24.10 10.20 -4.87
N GLY A 380 -24.93 11.25 -5.00
CA GLY A 380 -24.67 12.30 -5.97
C GLY A 380 -23.28 12.89 -5.76
N VAL A 381 -22.49 12.97 -6.83
CA VAL A 381 -21.27 13.80 -6.88
C VAL A 381 -21.64 15.18 -6.34
N PRO A 382 -20.88 15.78 -5.40
CA PRO A 382 -21.17 17.13 -4.96
C PRO A 382 -21.11 18.03 -6.18
N ALA A 383 -22.26 18.63 -6.52
CA ALA A 383 -22.35 19.58 -7.60
C ALA A 383 -21.28 20.64 -7.37
N GLY A 384 -20.27 20.67 -8.25
CA GLY A 384 -19.34 21.78 -8.33
C GLY A 384 -20.14 23.06 -8.38
N GLY A 385 -19.89 23.94 -7.42
CA GLY A 385 -20.66 25.16 -7.18
C GLY A 385 -20.85 25.93 -8.47
N ARG A 386 -22.08 25.90 -8.99
CA ARG A 386 -22.56 26.95 -9.88
C ARG A 386 -22.65 28.20 -9.02
N THR A 387 -21.68 29.09 -9.16
CA THR A 387 -21.86 30.49 -8.78
C THR A 387 -23.06 31.00 -9.55
N ALA A 388 -24.15 31.26 -8.83
CA ALA A 388 -25.32 31.93 -9.38
C ALA A 388 -24.91 33.31 -9.90
N PRO A 389 -25.47 33.79 -11.03
CA PRO A 389 -25.33 35.18 -11.40
C PRO A 389 -26.15 36.01 -10.41
N GLU A 390 -25.49 36.95 -9.73
CA GLU A 390 -26.15 38.00 -8.96
C GLU A 390 -26.93 38.90 -9.93
N GLU A 391 -28.25 38.85 -9.87
CA GLU A 391 -29.12 39.94 -10.29
C GLU A 391 -29.84 40.52 -9.08
N THR A 392 -29.66 41.83 -8.88
CA THR A 392 -30.61 42.87 -8.43
C THR A 392 -29.78 43.96 -7.73
N GLY A 393 -29.83 45.24 -8.06
CA GLY A 393 -30.60 45.99 -9.05
C GLY A 393 -30.42 47.48 -8.74
N ALA A 394 -30.39 48.33 -9.76
CA ALA A 394 -30.79 49.74 -9.68
C ALA A 394 -30.80 50.35 -11.10
N GLY A 395 -31.99 50.63 -11.61
CA GLY A 395 -32.16 51.59 -12.71
C GLY A 395 -31.94 53.04 -12.22
N PRO A 396 -31.94 54.06 -13.11
CA PRO A 396 -33.15 54.35 -13.90
C PRO A 396 -32.95 54.85 -15.36
N ALA A 397 -34.02 54.60 -16.14
CA ALA A 397 -34.70 55.46 -17.12
C ALA A 397 -34.02 56.03 -18.41
N ALA A 398 -34.52 55.48 -19.55
CA ALA A 398 -35.08 56.16 -20.74
C ALA A 398 -34.14 56.76 -21.84
N PRO A 399 -34.64 57.07 -23.06
CA PRO A 399 -35.42 56.25 -24.02
C PRO A 399 -34.97 56.40 -25.52
N GLY A 400 -35.54 55.57 -26.41
CA GLY A 400 -35.55 55.76 -27.89
C GLY A 400 -34.41 55.03 -28.61
N LEU A 401 -34.53 54.56 -29.85
CA LEU A 401 -35.52 54.62 -30.93
C LEU A 401 -34.98 53.66 -32.01
N GLU A 402 -35.89 53.07 -32.80
CA GLU A 402 -35.69 52.24 -34.02
C GLU A 402 -35.28 50.76 -33.86
#